data_AF-A0A2W5AT25-F1
#
_entry.id   AF-A0A2W5AT25-F1
#
_cell.length_a   1.000
_cell.length_b   1.000
_cell.length_c   1.000
_cell.angle_alpha   90.00
_cell.angle_beta   90.00
_cell.angle_gamma   90.00
#
_symmetry.space_group_name_H-M   'P 1'
#
loop_
_entity.id
_entity.type
_entity.pdbx_description
1 polymer ?
#
loop_
_entity_poly.entity_id
_entity_poly.type
_entity_poly.pdbx_seq_one_letter_code
_entity_poly.pdbx_strand_id
1 'polypeptide(L)'
;MTLNLFSPEPQANLLPFDGQVQDLGLILTAKQSAKYLDYFLAHLAWQPDEVVLYGKRYVTERKVVWYGDAEYEYHYSGSAKQARLWNPALFRLKQHIEQLVGHPFNSCLANLYENGSQAVGWHSDDEPSLRSPQQENVVIASLSFGATRKFCFKHKFKQEKVGLMLHSGQLIVMRGQTQRYWKHALMKSSKITEPRLNLTFRYFYPMLQR
;
A
#
# COMPACT_ATOMS: atom_id res chain seq x y z
N MET A 1 -6.13 38.21 20.19
CA MET A 1 -5.12 37.55 19.34
C MET A 1 -5.41 36.06 19.33
N THR A 2 -6.19 35.59 18.37
CA THR A 2 -6.54 34.18 18.21
C THR A 2 -5.40 33.46 17.49
N LEU A 3 -4.77 32.53 18.20
CA LEU A 3 -3.80 31.59 17.66
C LEU A 3 -4.51 30.64 16.69
N ASN A 4 -4.57 31.04 15.41
CA ASN A 4 -4.82 30.11 14.31
C ASN A 4 -3.58 29.22 14.15
N LEU A 5 -3.51 28.16 14.96
CA LEU A 5 -2.49 27.12 14.82
C LEU A 5 -2.93 26.15 13.71
N PHE A 6 -2.59 26.53 12.48
CA PHE A 6 -2.40 25.67 11.29
C PHE A 6 -3.30 24.45 11.20
N SER A 7 -4.54 24.63 10.72
CA SER A 7 -5.11 23.58 9.87
C SER A 7 -4.34 23.63 8.56
N PRO A 8 -3.59 22.59 8.14
CA PRO A 8 -2.97 22.60 6.82
C PRO A 8 -4.09 22.79 5.79
N GLU A 9 -3.92 23.77 4.90
CA GLU A 9 -4.79 23.90 3.74
C GLU A 9 -4.84 22.55 3.01
N PRO A 10 -5.99 22.15 2.45
CA PRO A 10 -6.11 20.88 1.73
C PRO A 10 -5.13 20.86 0.56
N GLN A 11 -3.96 20.27 0.77
CA GLN A 11 -2.97 20.11 -0.28
C GLN A 11 -3.44 18.97 -1.17
N ALA A 12 -3.78 19.27 -2.42
CA ALA A 12 -4.20 18.28 -3.42
C ALA A 12 -3.14 17.17 -3.64
N ASN A 13 -1.90 17.42 -3.24
CA ASN A 13 -0.78 16.51 -3.28
C ASN A 13 0.06 16.64 -2.01
N LEU A 14 0.33 15.52 -1.32
CA LEU A 14 1.21 15.48 -0.15
C LEU A 14 2.69 15.63 -0.51
N LEU A 15 3.09 15.30 -1.74
CA LEU A 15 4.47 15.45 -2.17
C LEU A 15 4.70 16.83 -2.79
N PRO A 16 5.82 17.51 -2.49
CA PRO A 16 6.08 18.85 -2.99
C PRO A 16 6.41 18.88 -4.49
N PHE A 17 6.92 17.77 -5.07
CA PHE A 17 7.32 17.66 -6.48
C PHE A 17 7.57 16.19 -6.87
N ASP A 18 7.81 15.95 -8.17
CA ASP A 18 8.28 14.67 -8.75
C ASP A 18 7.42 13.44 -8.36
N GLY A 19 6.16 13.65 -8.03
CA GLY A 19 5.25 12.61 -7.59
C GLY A 19 3.92 13.17 -7.15
N GLN A 20 2.91 12.32 -7.14
CA GLN A 20 1.58 12.64 -6.62
C GLN A 20 1.17 11.60 -5.58
N VAL A 21 0.81 12.08 -4.39
CA VAL A 21 0.19 11.29 -3.33
C VAL A 21 -1.02 12.05 -2.81
N GLN A 22 -2.20 11.46 -3.00
CA GLN A 22 -3.47 12.00 -2.55
C GLN A 22 -3.88 11.29 -1.27
N ASP A 23 -4.25 12.04 -0.24
CA ASP A 23 -4.90 11.50 0.95
C ASP A 23 -6.41 11.69 0.80
N LEU A 24 -7.14 10.59 0.63
CA LEU A 24 -8.60 10.60 0.50
C LEU A 24 -9.29 10.53 1.87
N GLY A 25 -8.52 10.59 2.96
CA GLY A 25 -9.03 10.57 4.32
C GLY A 25 -9.62 9.21 4.70
N LEU A 26 -10.51 9.23 5.69
CA LEU A 26 -11.20 8.05 6.20
C LEU A 26 -12.37 7.69 5.26
N ILE A 27 -12.18 6.66 4.43
CA ILE A 27 -13.23 6.13 3.56
C ILE A 27 -14.11 5.08 4.27
N LEU A 28 -13.68 4.64 5.46
CA LEU A 28 -14.43 3.74 6.33
C LEU A 28 -14.60 4.39 7.71
N THR A 29 -15.79 4.25 8.28
CA THR A 29 -16.02 4.58 9.69
C THR A 29 -15.21 3.64 10.60
N ALA A 30 -14.98 4.06 11.85
CA ALA A 30 -14.28 3.22 12.83
C ALA A 30 -14.92 1.83 13.00
N LYS A 31 -16.27 1.76 13.00
CA LYS A 31 -17.01 0.49 13.11
C LYS A 31 -16.82 -0.40 11.89
N GLN A 32 -16.88 0.15 10.68
CA GLN A 32 -16.64 -0.60 9.45
C GLN A 32 -15.20 -1.10 9.41
N SER A 33 -14.24 -0.23 9.71
CA SER A 33 -12.82 -0.57 9.69
C SER A 33 -12.48 -1.69 10.68
N ALA A 34 -13.00 -1.63 11.91
CA ALA A 34 -12.83 -2.71 12.89
C ALA A 34 -13.43 -4.03 12.40
N LYS A 35 -14.65 -4.01 11.85
CA LYS A 35 -15.30 -5.21 11.31
C LYS A 35 -14.51 -5.83 10.16
N TYR A 36 -13.98 -5.01 9.26
CA TYR A 36 -13.11 -5.50 8.17
C TYR A 36 -11.80 -6.06 8.70
N LEU A 37 -11.18 -5.40 9.68
CA LEU A 37 -9.95 -5.90 10.30
C LEU A 37 -10.16 -7.29 10.89
N ASP A 38 -11.16 -7.46 11.76
CA ASP A 38 -11.47 -8.74 12.41
C ASP A 38 -11.74 -9.83 11.37
N TYR A 39 -12.54 -9.50 10.34
CA TYR A 39 -12.84 -10.42 9.26
C TYR A 39 -11.57 -10.82 8.50
N PHE A 40 -10.73 -9.87 8.09
CA PHE A 40 -9.54 -10.18 7.30
C PHE A 40 -8.45 -10.91 8.09
N LEU A 41 -8.30 -10.62 9.38
CA LEU A 41 -7.40 -11.38 10.25
C LEU A 41 -7.79 -12.86 10.31
N ALA A 42 -9.09 -13.15 10.36
CA ALA A 42 -9.60 -14.52 10.44
C ALA A 42 -9.70 -15.25 9.08
N HIS A 43 -9.93 -14.54 7.97
CA HIS A 43 -10.34 -15.17 6.71
C HIS A 43 -9.36 -15.01 5.54
N LEU A 44 -8.38 -14.10 5.62
CA LEU A 44 -7.36 -14.02 4.58
C LEU A 44 -6.31 -15.12 4.80
N ALA A 45 -5.81 -15.67 3.70
CA ALA A 45 -4.87 -16.78 3.71
C ALA A 45 -3.42 -16.31 3.98
N TRP A 46 -3.21 -15.75 5.17
CA TRP A 46 -1.92 -15.20 5.61
C TRP A 46 -0.82 -16.25 5.57
N GLN A 47 0.32 -15.85 4.98
CA GLN A 47 1.55 -16.63 5.01
C GLN A 47 2.71 -15.71 5.39
N PRO A 48 3.77 -16.24 6.05
CA PRO A 48 4.99 -15.48 6.26
C PRO A 48 5.52 -14.92 4.94
N ASP A 49 5.98 -13.68 4.95
CA ASP A 49 6.59 -13.09 3.77
C ASP A 49 8.01 -13.62 3.57
N GLU A 50 8.39 -13.79 2.31
CA GLU A 50 9.71 -14.28 1.91
C GLU A 50 10.36 -13.28 0.98
N VAL A 51 11.56 -12.84 1.34
CA VAL A 51 12.38 -11.90 0.56
C VAL A 51 13.71 -12.54 0.18
N VAL A 52 14.21 -12.23 -1.01
CA VAL A 52 15.54 -12.66 -1.47
C VAL A 52 16.49 -11.48 -1.31
N LEU A 53 17.50 -11.62 -0.45
CA LEU A 53 18.56 -10.63 -0.25
C LEU A 53 19.90 -11.29 -0.55
N TYR A 54 20.66 -10.70 -1.47
CA TYR A 54 21.97 -11.21 -1.89
C TYR A 54 21.96 -12.71 -2.28
N GLY A 55 20.91 -13.15 -2.97
CA GLY A 55 20.74 -14.55 -3.40
C GLY A 55 20.29 -15.52 -2.29
N LYS A 56 20.11 -15.05 -1.05
CA LYS A 56 19.61 -15.87 0.07
C LYS A 56 18.15 -15.54 0.37
N ARG A 57 17.35 -16.57 0.63
CA ARG A 57 15.94 -16.45 1.05
C ARG A 57 15.85 -16.19 2.55
N TYR A 58 15.08 -15.18 2.93
CA TYR A 58 14.78 -14.84 4.31
C TYR A 58 13.27 -14.79 4.51
N VAL A 59 12.78 -15.51 5.53
CA VAL A 59 11.40 -15.41 5.99
C VAL A 59 11.31 -14.25 6.97
N THR A 60 10.41 -13.32 6.73
CA THR A 60 10.16 -12.19 7.62
C THR A 60 9.01 -12.50 8.58
N GLU A 61 8.97 -11.83 9.73
CA GLU A 61 7.87 -11.99 10.69
C GLU A 61 6.54 -11.38 10.20
N ARG A 62 6.60 -10.51 9.18
CA ARG A 62 5.41 -9.94 8.54
C ARG A 62 4.70 -11.04 7.75
N LYS A 63 3.36 -11.06 7.82
CA LYS A 63 2.55 -11.93 6.97
C LYS A 63 2.00 -11.17 5.78
N VAL A 64 1.90 -11.84 4.64
CA VAL A 64 1.37 -11.28 3.40
C VAL A 64 0.43 -12.26 2.73
N VAL A 65 -0.42 -11.75 1.84
CA VAL A 65 -1.18 -12.56 0.88
C VAL A 65 -1.51 -11.72 -0.34
N TRP A 66 -1.43 -12.35 -1.52
CA TRP A 66 -1.76 -11.73 -2.80
C TRP A 66 -3.13 -12.20 -3.26
N TYR A 67 -3.96 -11.26 -3.71
CA TYR A 67 -5.26 -11.50 -4.34
C TYR A 67 -5.30 -10.84 -5.72
N GLY A 68 -6.00 -11.43 -6.69
CA GLY A 68 -6.09 -10.88 -8.04
C GLY A 68 -7.21 -11.50 -8.90
N ASP A 69 -7.42 -10.92 -10.09
CA ASP A 69 -8.49 -11.32 -11.03
C ASP A 69 -8.27 -12.72 -11.63
N ALA A 70 -7.03 -13.20 -11.64
CA ALA A 70 -6.67 -14.56 -12.04
C ALA A 70 -5.64 -15.12 -11.05
N GLU A 71 -5.47 -16.44 -11.05
CA GLU A 71 -4.36 -17.13 -10.38
C GLU A 71 -3.04 -16.86 -11.13
N TYR A 72 -2.71 -15.59 -11.32
CA TYR A 72 -1.55 -15.15 -12.08
C TYR A 72 -0.31 -15.14 -11.16
N GLU A 73 0.83 -15.56 -11.70
CA GLU A 73 2.13 -15.33 -11.07
C GLU A 73 2.53 -13.87 -11.29
N TYR A 74 2.53 -13.08 -10.22
CA TYR A 74 3.20 -11.80 -10.22
C TYR A 74 4.66 -12.00 -9.84
N HIS A 75 5.58 -11.56 -10.69
CA HIS A 75 7.00 -11.53 -10.36
C HIS A 75 7.24 -10.29 -9.47
N TYR A 76 7.37 -10.50 -8.16
CA TYR A 76 7.69 -9.45 -7.19
C TYR A 76 9.05 -9.74 -6.55
N SER A 77 9.98 -8.78 -6.59
CA SER A 77 11.31 -8.90 -5.99
C SER A 77 12.09 -10.17 -6.39
N GLY A 78 11.94 -10.63 -7.64
CA GLY A 78 12.65 -11.81 -8.18
C GLY A 78 12.09 -13.17 -7.76
N SER A 79 10.92 -13.21 -7.12
CA SER A 79 10.20 -14.45 -6.81
C SER A 79 8.79 -14.42 -7.42
N ALA A 80 8.37 -15.51 -8.06
CA ALA A 80 6.99 -15.68 -8.47
C ALA A 80 6.10 -15.80 -7.22
N LYS A 81 5.10 -14.93 -7.11
CA LYS A 81 4.08 -14.99 -6.06
C LYS A 81 2.75 -15.31 -6.73
N GLN A 82 2.15 -16.42 -6.34
CA GLN A 82 0.85 -16.85 -6.86
C GLN A 82 -0.26 -16.04 -6.19
N ALA A 83 -1.00 -15.27 -6.99
CA ALA A 83 -2.20 -14.59 -6.50
C ALA A 83 -3.33 -15.59 -6.27
N ARG A 84 -4.09 -15.39 -5.19
CA ARG A 84 -5.35 -16.09 -4.95
C ARG A 84 -6.51 -15.34 -5.61
N LEU A 85 -7.57 -16.04 -5.96
CA LEU A 85 -8.82 -15.39 -6.36
C LEU A 85 -9.38 -14.54 -5.22
N TRP A 86 -9.96 -13.40 -5.58
CA TRP A 86 -10.48 -12.42 -4.63
C TRP A 86 -11.37 -13.02 -3.54
N ASN A 87 -11.07 -12.69 -2.28
CA ASN A 87 -12.04 -12.84 -1.21
C ASN A 87 -13.25 -11.89 -1.47
N PRO A 88 -14.51 -12.32 -1.26
CA PRO A 88 -15.68 -11.49 -1.57
C PRO A 88 -15.73 -10.14 -0.84
N ALA A 89 -15.26 -10.06 0.40
CA ALA A 89 -15.21 -8.80 1.16
C ALA A 89 -14.11 -7.87 0.62
N LEU A 90 -12.97 -8.43 0.22
CA LEU A 90 -11.89 -7.69 -0.42
C LEU A 90 -12.30 -7.17 -1.82
N PHE A 91 -13.04 -7.98 -2.59
CA PHE A 91 -13.56 -7.57 -3.90
C PHE A 91 -14.53 -6.38 -3.79
N ARG A 92 -15.43 -6.37 -2.80
CA ARG A 92 -16.32 -5.22 -2.56
C ARG A 92 -15.54 -3.95 -2.22
N LEU A 93 -14.48 -4.05 -1.42
CA LEU A 93 -13.59 -2.92 -1.14
C LEU A 93 -12.86 -2.46 -2.41
N LYS A 94 -12.37 -3.39 -3.24
CA LYS A 94 -11.78 -3.09 -4.55
C LYS A 94 -12.73 -2.21 -5.37
N GLN A 95 -13.97 -2.66 -5.57
CA GLN A 95 -14.97 -1.93 -6.38
C GLN A 95 -15.25 -0.53 -5.82
N HIS A 96 -15.38 -0.40 -4.49
CA HIS A 96 -15.59 0.91 -3.87
C HIS A 96 -14.39 1.85 -4.06
N ILE A 97 -13.17 1.33 -3.91
CA ILE A 97 -11.94 2.10 -4.13
C ILE A 97 -11.81 2.48 -5.61
N GLU A 98 -12.13 1.59 -6.55
CA GLU A 98 -12.12 1.88 -8.00
C GLU A 98 -13.05 3.06 -8.33
N GLN A 99 -14.23 3.14 -7.71
CA GLN A 99 -15.16 4.27 -7.88
C GLN A 99 -14.58 5.58 -7.34
N LEU A 100 -13.96 5.56 -6.16
CA LEU A 100 -13.35 6.76 -5.55
C LEU A 100 -12.12 7.24 -6.31
N VAL A 101 -11.33 6.30 -6.82
CA VAL A 101 -10.03 6.55 -7.46
C VAL A 101 -10.20 6.79 -8.97
N GLY A 102 -11.28 6.32 -9.58
CA GLY A 102 -11.47 6.39 -11.03
C GLY A 102 -10.43 5.58 -11.82
N HIS A 103 -9.95 4.48 -11.24
CA HIS A 103 -8.94 3.61 -11.85
C HIS A 103 -9.19 2.15 -11.45
N PRO A 104 -9.13 1.18 -12.39
CA PRO A 104 -9.33 -0.23 -12.07
C PRO A 104 -8.11 -0.84 -11.34
N PHE A 105 -8.33 -1.91 -10.59
CA PHE A 105 -7.26 -2.69 -9.96
C PHE A 105 -7.50 -4.16 -10.24
N ASN A 106 -6.45 -4.90 -10.60
CA ASN A 106 -6.52 -6.34 -10.85
C ASN A 106 -5.72 -7.16 -9.83
N SER A 107 -5.08 -6.49 -8.87
CA SER A 107 -4.27 -7.12 -7.84
C SER A 107 -4.31 -6.35 -6.51
N CYS A 108 -4.19 -7.07 -5.40
CA CYS A 108 -4.04 -6.53 -4.07
C CYS A 108 -3.02 -7.35 -3.27
N LEU A 109 -1.99 -6.67 -2.75
CA LEU A 109 -1.11 -7.21 -1.74
C LEU A 109 -1.60 -6.79 -0.35
N ALA A 110 -2.09 -7.76 0.42
CA ALA A 110 -2.41 -7.55 1.83
C ALA A 110 -1.15 -7.78 2.68
N ASN A 111 -0.83 -6.84 3.56
CA ASN A 111 0.29 -6.92 4.49
C ASN A 111 -0.24 -6.86 5.92
N LEU A 112 0.12 -7.83 6.75
CA LEU A 112 -0.20 -7.87 8.16
C LEU A 112 1.08 -7.68 8.98
N TYR A 113 1.11 -6.60 9.75
CA TYR A 113 2.10 -6.31 10.76
C TYR A 113 1.49 -6.62 12.12
N GLU A 114 1.97 -7.63 12.83
CA GLU A 114 1.40 -8.08 14.10
C GLU A 114 1.63 -7.07 15.23
N ASN A 115 2.71 -6.29 15.14
CA ASN A 115 3.00 -5.20 16.07
C ASN A 115 3.94 -4.17 15.42
N GLY A 116 4.40 -3.19 16.21
CA GLY A 116 5.25 -2.10 15.75
C GLY A 116 6.73 -2.43 15.54
N SER A 117 7.22 -3.61 15.93
CA SER A 117 8.59 -4.06 15.62
C SER A 117 8.75 -4.39 14.13
N GLN A 118 7.66 -4.77 13.47
CA GLN A 118 7.59 -5.13 12.06
C GLN A 118 7.41 -3.89 11.20
N ALA A 119 8.09 -3.85 10.05
CA ALA A 119 8.15 -2.69 9.18
C ALA A 119 8.39 -3.12 7.73
N VAL A 120 8.26 -2.17 6.81
CA VAL A 120 8.81 -2.31 5.45
C VAL A 120 9.82 -1.20 5.25
N GLY A 121 11.02 -1.58 4.84
CA GLY A 121 12.13 -0.65 4.60
C GLY A 121 11.87 0.26 3.41
N TRP A 122 12.80 1.18 3.14
CA TRP A 122 12.71 2.11 2.02
C TRP A 122 12.72 1.39 0.67
N HIS A 123 11.60 1.43 -0.04
CA HIS A 123 11.41 0.82 -1.37
C HIS A 123 10.53 1.69 -2.26
N SER A 124 10.44 1.32 -3.53
CA SER A 124 9.45 1.85 -4.47
C SER A 124 8.77 0.66 -5.15
N ASP A 125 7.51 0.82 -5.53
CA ASP A 125 6.81 -0.19 -6.34
C ASP A 125 7.09 0.11 -7.82
N ASP A 126 8.28 -0.28 -8.30
CA ASP A 126 8.79 0.08 -9.62
C ASP A 126 8.86 -1.08 -10.63
N GLU A 127 8.07 -2.13 -10.41
CA GLU A 127 7.93 -3.25 -11.32
C GLU A 127 7.53 -2.79 -12.74
N PRO A 128 8.21 -3.26 -13.80
CA PRO A 128 7.88 -2.88 -15.17
C PRO A 128 6.42 -3.14 -15.56
N SER A 129 5.83 -4.23 -15.04
CA SER A 129 4.44 -4.63 -15.30
C SER A 129 3.39 -3.69 -14.68
N LEU A 130 3.77 -2.77 -13.78
CA LEU A 130 2.87 -1.76 -13.24
C LEU A 130 2.72 -0.53 -14.15
N ARG A 131 3.61 -0.38 -15.14
CA ARG A 131 3.60 0.77 -16.06
C ARG A 131 2.71 0.45 -17.25
N SER A 132 1.78 1.35 -17.58
CA SER A 132 1.00 1.21 -18.80
C SER A 132 1.93 1.35 -20.02
N PRO A 133 1.73 0.56 -21.09
CA PRO A 133 2.47 0.71 -22.34
C PRO A 133 2.31 2.11 -22.98
N GLN A 134 1.20 2.81 -22.69
CA GLN A 134 0.87 4.11 -23.26
C GLN A 134 1.14 5.28 -22.31
N GLN A 135 1.27 5.01 -21.00
CA GLN A 135 1.53 6.02 -19.98
C GLN A 135 2.48 5.45 -18.91
N GLU A 136 3.59 6.13 -18.63
CA GLU A 136 4.49 5.76 -17.50
C GLU A 136 3.86 5.94 -16.11
N ASN A 137 2.56 6.22 -16.04
CA ASN A 137 1.83 6.49 -14.81
C ASN A 137 1.46 5.18 -14.09
N VAL A 138 1.95 5.05 -12.86
CA VAL A 138 1.59 3.96 -11.95
C VAL A 138 0.56 4.49 -10.96
N VAL A 139 -0.57 3.80 -10.79
CA VAL A 139 -1.61 4.14 -9.80
C VAL A 139 -1.66 3.03 -8.76
N ILE A 140 -1.47 3.40 -7.49
CA ILE A 140 -1.48 2.48 -6.35
C ILE A 140 -2.37 3.06 -5.26
N ALA A 141 -3.37 2.30 -4.84
CA ALA A 141 -4.23 2.64 -3.73
C ALA A 141 -3.84 1.83 -2.49
N SER A 142 -3.68 2.49 -1.35
CA SER A 142 -3.26 1.87 -0.09
C SER A 142 -4.25 2.18 1.02
N LEU A 143 -5.00 1.18 1.45
CA LEU A 143 -5.99 1.27 2.52
C LEU A 143 -5.45 0.63 3.81
N SER A 144 -5.52 1.37 4.92
CA SER A 144 -4.99 0.94 6.23
C SER A 144 -6.08 0.54 7.20
N PHE A 145 -5.82 -0.45 8.06
CA PHE A 145 -6.69 -0.90 9.15
C PHE A 145 -5.87 -1.15 10.42
N GLY A 146 -6.50 -1.01 11.59
CA GLY A 146 -5.89 -1.31 12.88
C GLY A 146 -4.95 -0.20 13.36
N ALA A 147 -3.81 -0.59 13.93
CA ALA A 147 -2.88 0.33 14.58
C ALA A 147 -2.40 1.45 13.63
N THR A 148 -2.47 2.70 14.11
CA THR A 148 -1.97 3.85 13.35
C THR A 148 -0.45 3.80 13.26
N ARG A 149 0.12 4.01 12.07
CA ARG A 149 1.57 3.93 11.85
C ARG A 149 2.09 5.10 11.02
N LYS A 150 3.31 5.53 11.34
CA LYS A 150 4.03 6.52 10.56
C LYS A 150 4.50 5.90 9.24
N PHE A 151 4.00 6.45 8.14
CA PHE A 151 4.45 6.17 6.79
C PHE A 151 5.28 7.35 6.30
N CYS A 152 6.39 7.08 5.63
CA CYS A 152 7.31 8.12 5.19
C CYS A 152 7.63 7.95 3.72
N PHE A 153 7.81 9.07 3.04
CA PHE A 153 8.38 9.19 1.71
C PHE A 153 9.75 9.87 1.81
N LYS A 154 10.70 9.43 0.97
CA LYS A 154 12.03 10.02 0.82
C LYS A 154 12.34 10.14 -0.67
N HIS A 155 12.70 11.33 -1.13
CA HIS A 155 13.11 11.52 -2.52
C HIS A 155 14.43 10.79 -2.78
N LYS A 156 14.55 10.15 -3.96
CA LYS A 156 15.73 9.33 -4.31
C LYS A 156 16.96 10.17 -4.62
N PHE A 157 16.76 11.37 -5.16
CA PHE A 157 17.84 12.24 -5.67
C PHE A 157 17.98 13.58 -4.93
N LYS A 158 17.12 13.84 -3.95
CA LYS A 158 17.05 15.09 -3.18
C LYS A 158 16.89 14.73 -1.71
N GLN A 159 17.13 15.67 -0.80
CA GLN A 159 17.07 15.41 0.64
C GLN A 159 15.65 15.36 1.22
N GLU A 160 14.65 15.68 0.39
CA GLU A 160 13.26 15.87 0.80
C GLU A 160 12.64 14.60 1.41
N LYS A 161 11.88 14.80 2.49
CA LYS A 161 11.15 13.74 3.17
C LYS A 161 9.77 14.25 3.59
N VAL A 162 8.76 13.42 3.35
CA VAL A 162 7.39 13.69 3.76
C VAL A 162 6.93 12.54 4.64
N GLY A 163 6.21 12.83 5.72
CA GLY A 163 5.69 11.81 6.62
C GLY A 163 4.23 12.06 6.97
N LEU A 164 3.47 10.99 7.10
CA LEU A 164 2.07 11.03 7.53
C LEU A 164 1.76 9.87 8.47
N MET A 165 0.72 10.06 9.29
CA MET A 165 0.16 9.00 10.12
C MET A 165 -0.98 8.35 9.34
N LEU A 166 -0.87 7.03 9.10
CA LEU A 166 -1.91 6.26 8.44
C LEU A 166 -2.83 5.64 9.49
N HIS A 167 -4.07 6.12 9.53
CA HIS A 167 -5.11 5.71 10.45
C HIS A 167 -5.95 4.54 9.90
N SER A 168 -6.67 3.87 10.81
CA SER A 168 -7.62 2.82 10.46
C SER A 168 -8.76 3.39 9.60
N GLY A 169 -9.01 2.81 8.42
CA GLY A 169 -9.99 3.27 7.44
C GLY A 169 -9.47 4.32 6.46
N GLN A 170 -8.20 4.72 6.55
CA GLN A 170 -7.61 5.76 5.69
C GLN A 170 -7.11 5.21 4.37
N LEU A 171 -7.46 5.89 3.27
CA LEU A 171 -7.02 5.59 1.91
C LEU A 171 -6.06 6.68 1.39
N ILE A 172 -4.87 6.25 0.96
CA ILE A 172 -3.97 7.10 0.16
C ILE A 172 -3.81 6.54 -1.24
N VAL A 173 -3.57 7.42 -2.22
CA VAL A 173 -3.36 7.04 -3.62
C VAL A 173 -2.05 7.64 -4.11
N MET A 174 -1.12 6.78 -4.52
CA MET A 174 0.12 7.18 -5.16
C MET A 174 -0.08 7.12 -6.68
N ARG A 175 0.28 8.19 -7.39
CA ARG A 175 0.09 8.33 -8.85
C ARG A 175 1.34 8.87 -9.54
N GLY A 176 1.28 8.83 -10.88
CA GLY A 176 2.26 9.48 -11.75
C GLY A 176 3.65 8.89 -11.55
N GLN A 177 4.63 9.77 -11.34
CA GLN A 177 6.04 9.39 -11.24
C GLN A 177 6.51 9.10 -9.80
N THR A 178 5.59 8.98 -8.82
CA THR A 178 5.93 8.76 -7.41
C THR A 178 6.89 7.59 -7.23
N GLN A 179 6.62 6.43 -7.86
CA GLN A 179 7.47 5.25 -7.70
C GLN A 179 8.85 5.41 -8.38
N ARG A 180 8.96 6.31 -9.37
CA ARG A 180 10.23 6.62 -10.03
C ARG A 180 11.13 7.44 -9.12
N TYR A 181 10.61 8.48 -8.47
CA TYR A 181 11.41 9.49 -7.75
C TYR A 181 11.40 9.36 -6.23
N TRP A 182 10.41 8.68 -5.65
CA TRP A 182 10.23 8.58 -4.21
C TRP A 182 10.30 7.13 -3.75
N LYS A 183 11.03 6.90 -2.66
CA LYS A 183 10.93 5.69 -1.85
C LYS A 183 9.94 5.92 -0.72
N HIS A 184 9.32 4.86 -0.25
CA HIS A 184 8.45 4.89 0.91
C HIS A 184 8.76 3.76 1.89
N ALA A 185 8.38 3.96 3.16
CA ALA A 185 8.62 3.04 4.26
C ALA A 185 7.55 3.15 5.34
N LEU A 186 7.28 2.03 6.01
CA LEU A 186 6.47 1.99 7.23
C LEU A 186 7.42 1.90 8.43
N MET A 187 7.44 2.93 9.28
CA MET A 187 8.46 3.04 10.33
C MET A 187 8.14 2.15 11.54
N LYS A 188 9.17 1.53 12.15
CA LYS A 188 9.05 0.78 13.41
C LYS A 188 8.63 1.69 14.57
N SER A 189 7.95 1.12 15.56
CA SER A 189 7.59 1.76 16.82
C SER A 189 7.44 0.70 17.91
N SER A 190 8.26 0.74 18.97
CA SER A 190 8.14 -0.19 20.08
C SER A 190 6.87 0.00 20.94
N LYS A 191 6.16 1.13 20.77
CA LYS A 191 4.95 1.47 21.53
C LYS A 191 3.68 0.82 20.98
N ILE A 192 3.74 0.20 19.81
CA ILE A 192 2.56 -0.35 19.13
C ILE A 192 2.55 -1.85 19.31
N THR A 193 1.55 -2.32 20.03
CA THR A 193 1.36 -3.74 20.37
C THR A 193 0.23 -4.38 19.58
N GLU A 194 -0.61 -3.57 18.93
CA GLU A 194 -1.77 -4.00 18.17
C GLU A 194 -1.42 -4.23 16.68
N PRO A 195 -2.15 -5.12 16.00
CA PRO A 195 -1.90 -5.40 14.61
C PRO A 195 -2.30 -4.23 13.70
N ARG A 196 -1.59 -4.11 12.58
CA ARG A 196 -1.94 -3.27 11.44
C ARG A 196 -2.04 -4.11 10.18
N LEU A 197 -3.13 -3.91 9.45
CA LEU A 197 -3.33 -4.48 8.12
C LEU A 197 -3.26 -3.37 7.07
N ASN A 198 -2.62 -3.64 5.94
CA ASN A 198 -2.59 -2.76 4.78
C ASN A 198 -2.99 -3.51 3.52
N LEU A 199 -3.93 -2.98 2.75
CA LEU A 199 -4.29 -3.46 1.43
C LEU A 199 -3.69 -2.52 0.38
N THR A 200 -2.77 -3.04 -0.43
CA THR A 200 -2.15 -2.29 -1.53
C THR A 200 -2.68 -2.78 -2.87
N PHE A 201 -3.59 -2.01 -3.48
CA PHE A 201 -4.20 -2.31 -4.76
C PHE A 201 -3.36 -1.75 -5.91
N ARG A 202 -3.18 -2.57 -6.95
CA ARG A 202 -2.38 -2.27 -8.14
C ARG A 202 -3.06 -2.80 -9.39
N TYR A 203 -2.65 -2.26 -10.53
CA TYR A 203 -3.01 -2.79 -11.84
C TYR A 203 -1.75 -3.23 -12.56
N PHE A 204 -1.67 -4.52 -12.87
CA PHE A 204 -0.60 -5.09 -13.66
C PHE A 204 -1.04 -5.22 -15.11
N TYR A 205 -0.28 -4.61 -16.01
CA TYR A 205 -0.49 -4.72 -17.44
C TYR A 205 0.14 -6.02 -17.94
N PRO A 206 -0.56 -6.76 -18.83
CA PRO A 206 0.05 -7.90 -19.51
C PRO A 206 1.32 -7.44 -20.23
N MET A 207 2.40 -8.21 -20.09
CA MET A 207 3.58 -7.97 -20.93
C MET A 207 3.15 -8.23 -22.38
N LEU A 208 3.33 -7.24 -23.25
CA LEU A 208 3.19 -7.45 -24.70
C LEU A 208 4.17 -8.57 -25.06
N GLN A 209 3.62 -9.72 -25.48
CA GLN A 209 4.43 -10.75 -26.15
C GLN A 209 5.00 -10.09 -27.40
N ARG A 210 6.32 -9.91 -27.43
CA ARG A 210 7.04 -9.55 -28.66
C ARG A 210 7.28 -10.82 -29.47
#